data_AF-A0A7Y2I0S3-F1
#
_entry.id   AF-A0A7Y2I0S3-F1
#
_cell.length_a   1.000
_cell.length_b   1.000
_cell.length_c   1.000
_cell.angle_alpha   90.00
_cell.angle_beta   90.00
_cell.angle_gamma   90.00
#
_symmetry.space_group_name_H-M   'P 1'
#
loop_
_entity.id
_entity.type
_entity.pdbx_description
1 polymer ?
#
loop_
_entity_poly.entity_id
_entity_poly.type
_entity_poly.pdbx_seq_one_letter_code
_entity_poly.pdbx_strand_id
1 'polypeptide(L)'
;MDLILNSSITHSLLLVLPVAVAYLLRKAGCPGWPVVGGAVAGLLLGPTILGRVAPELHERRFVGGVEARATLTSIQRRHAADLLALRAAGADDPLTIQTLERHQAELETPRAEWRAAQWSFQRPFRTYGSVIIVAALLGAGMLGRPRAAAEPQGRWPLAASIGVWSACVPGAFAAAAMIAWWTHPPAAASAAAAAVAVGPWVLSHDDWTEADDAEFAGGRTLEHAGRVASLVALAAAAFALARSLGVAGLLWGAPLLALIAGWWIPPVEGDARRWARGALSYGVVPILTACVALRVDLITHFTLAPVVLLVILSGDGRWLGAFAGATLPGGRGAVPGLRLVIGSMACAPTQLAVTLVGAHTGLLPEPVTLALLLGAIMLAVTTPARRRVGQWLRDGIDEPPATPP
;
A
#
# COMPACT_ATOMS: atom_id res chain seq x y z
N MET A 1 -18.76 -13.15 -26.08
CA MET A 1 -19.75 -12.45 -25.23
C MET A 1 -19.49 -12.70 -23.75
N ASP A 2 -19.17 -13.94 -23.36
CA ASP A 2 -18.91 -14.34 -21.96
C ASP A 2 -17.80 -13.56 -21.25
N LEU A 3 -16.73 -13.19 -21.97
CA LEU A 3 -15.63 -12.41 -21.38
C LEU A 3 -16.06 -11.00 -20.93
N ILE A 4 -16.99 -10.37 -21.66
CA ILE A 4 -17.50 -9.02 -21.35
C ILE A 4 -18.46 -9.10 -20.15
N LEU A 5 -19.37 -10.08 -20.15
CA LEU A 5 -20.31 -10.31 -19.06
C LEU A 5 -19.57 -10.62 -17.75
N ASN A 6 -18.60 -11.54 -17.77
CA ASN A 6 -17.81 -11.89 -16.58
C ASN A 6 -16.99 -10.70 -16.05
N SER A 7 -16.43 -9.90 -16.96
CA SER A 7 -15.75 -8.67 -16.58
C SER A 7 -16.72 -7.70 -15.88
N SER A 8 -17.88 -7.43 -16.46
CA SER A 8 -18.85 -6.47 -15.89
C SER A 8 -19.34 -6.86 -14.50
N ILE A 9 -19.63 -8.14 -14.26
CA ILE A 9 -20.06 -8.65 -12.95
C ILE A 9 -18.95 -8.46 -11.92
N THR A 10 -17.71 -8.76 -12.30
CA THR A 10 -16.59 -8.70 -11.35
C THR A 10 -16.26 -7.26 -10.95
N HIS A 11 -16.29 -6.32 -11.89
CA HIS A 11 -16.15 -4.89 -11.59
C HIS A 11 -17.32 -4.38 -10.73
N SER A 12 -18.54 -4.85 -10.99
CA SER A 12 -19.71 -4.49 -10.17
C SER A 12 -19.58 -4.99 -8.73
N LEU A 13 -19.07 -6.21 -8.53
CA LEU A 13 -18.79 -6.74 -7.19
C LEU A 13 -17.70 -5.94 -6.47
N LEU A 14 -16.61 -5.59 -7.16
CA LEU A 14 -15.53 -4.76 -6.61
C LEU A 14 -15.98 -3.32 -6.33
N LEU A 15 -16.99 -2.82 -7.03
CA LEU A 15 -17.58 -1.52 -6.76
C LEU A 15 -18.55 -1.56 -5.58
N VAL A 16 -19.53 -2.46 -5.59
CA VAL A 16 -20.67 -2.44 -4.67
C VAL A 16 -20.32 -2.99 -3.30
N LEU A 17 -19.60 -4.12 -3.24
CA LEU A 17 -19.36 -4.80 -1.97
C LEU A 17 -18.48 -3.99 -1.01
N PRO A 18 -17.32 -3.43 -1.41
CA PRO A 18 -16.49 -2.61 -0.52
C PRO A 18 -17.22 -1.38 0.01
N VAL A 19 -18.04 -0.73 -0.82
CA VAL A 19 -18.83 0.45 -0.45
C VAL A 19 -19.91 0.07 0.57
N ALA A 20 -20.62 -1.04 0.35
CA ALA A 20 -21.64 -1.52 1.27
C ALA A 20 -21.05 -1.89 2.65
N VAL A 21 -19.94 -2.64 2.68
CA VAL A 21 -19.27 -3.02 3.93
C VAL A 21 -18.72 -1.80 4.65
N ALA A 22 -18.07 -0.87 3.95
CA ALA A 22 -17.57 0.38 4.52
C ALA A 22 -18.70 1.22 5.13
N TYR A 23 -19.85 1.30 4.46
CA TYR A 23 -21.04 1.99 4.97
C TYR A 23 -21.58 1.34 6.26
N LEU A 24 -21.64 0.01 6.32
CA LEU A 24 -22.07 -0.72 7.52
C LEU A 24 -21.11 -0.49 8.70
N LEU A 25 -19.79 -0.56 8.46
CA LEU A 25 -18.78 -0.31 9.49
C LEU A 25 -18.81 1.13 9.99
N ARG A 26 -19.10 2.10 9.11
CA ARG A 26 -19.31 3.50 9.52
C ARG A 26 -20.49 3.61 10.49
N LYS A 27 -21.61 2.94 10.20
CA LYS A 27 -22.77 2.91 11.12
C LYS A 27 -22.44 2.28 12.47
N ALA A 28 -21.54 1.31 12.49
CA ALA A 28 -21.04 0.67 13.71
C ALA A 28 -19.99 1.51 14.46
N GLY A 29 -19.61 2.71 13.99
CA GLY A 29 -18.61 3.55 14.64
C GLY A 29 -17.17 3.03 14.53
N CYS A 30 -16.89 2.13 13.57
CA CYS A 30 -15.56 1.56 13.40
C CYS A 30 -14.56 2.64 12.92
N PRO A 31 -13.45 2.87 13.64
CA PRO A 31 -12.41 3.79 13.19
C PRO A 31 -11.75 3.25 11.91
N GLY A 32 -11.40 4.13 10.98
CA GLY A 32 -10.81 3.70 9.71
C GLY A 32 -11.75 2.89 8.81
N TRP A 33 -13.08 2.98 9.01
CA TRP A 33 -14.10 2.25 8.26
C TRP A 33 -13.91 2.19 6.73
N PRO A 34 -13.38 3.21 6.01
CA PRO A 34 -13.17 3.09 4.57
C PRO A 34 -12.16 2.00 4.22
N VAL A 35 -11.03 1.98 4.94
CA VAL A 35 -9.94 1.04 4.71
C VAL A 35 -10.32 -0.33 5.24
N VAL A 36 -10.85 -0.41 6.46
CA VAL A 36 -11.27 -1.69 7.06
C VAL A 36 -12.37 -2.36 6.22
N GLY A 37 -13.37 -1.59 5.77
CA GLY A 37 -14.47 -2.13 4.97
C GLY A 37 -14.02 -2.64 3.62
N GLY A 38 -13.11 -1.92 2.96
CA GLY A 38 -12.48 -2.37 1.73
C GLY A 38 -11.66 -3.63 1.93
N ALA A 39 -10.86 -3.70 3.00
CA ALA A 39 -10.06 -4.89 3.32
C ALA A 39 -10.95 -6.13 3.55
N VAL A 40 -12.00 -6.00 4.37
CA VAL A 40 -12.96 -7.09 4.62
C VAL A 40 -13.61 -7.57 3.32
N ALA A 41 -14.10 -6.64 2.49
CA ALA A 41 -14.71 -6.98 1.20
C ALA A 41 -13.71 -7.66 0.23
N GLY A 42 -12.48 -7.18 0.17
CA GLY A 42 -11.44 -7.77 -0.67
C GLY A 42 -11.01 -9.16 -0.20
N LEU A 43 -10.94 -9.40 1.12
CA LEU A 43 -10.66 -10.73 1.68
C LEU A 43 -11.82 -11.72 1.45
N LEU A 44 -13.06 -11.23 1.49
CA LEU A 44 -14.25 -12.02 1.15
C LEU A 44 -14.22 -12.47 -0.32
N LEU A 45 -13.88 -11.56 -1.24
CA LEU A 45 -13.79 -11.86 -2.69
C LEU A 45 -12.48 -12.54 -3.10
N GLY A 46 -11.45 -12.42 -2.26
CA GLY A 46 -10.08 -12.86 -2.53
C GLY A 46 -9.85 -14.36 -2.31
N PRO A 47 -8.59 -14.79 -2.40
CA PRO A 47 -8.22 -16.18 -2.19
C PRO A 47 -8.51 -16.64 -0.76
N THR A 48 -8.55 -15.70 0.20
CA THR A 48 -8.77 -16.01 1.62
C THR A 48 -10.09 -16.74 1.88
N ILE A 49 -11.21 -16.24 1.35
CA ILE A 49 -12.54 -16.81 1.61
C ILE A 49 -13.11 -17.43 0.33
N LEU A 50 -13.36 -16.62 -0.70
CA LEU A 50 -13.94 -17.13 -1.96
C LEU A 50 -13.03 -18.17 -2.63
N GLY A 51 -11.71 -17.98 -2.61
CA GLY A 51 -10.77 -18.95 -3.16
C GLY A 51 -10.77 -20.30 -2.44
N ARG A 52 -11.19 -20.36 -1.17
CA ARG A 52 -11.33 -21.62 -0.42
C ARG A 52 -12.69 -22.27 -0.59
N VAL A 53 -13.75 -21.45 -0.53
CA VAL A 53 -15.14 -21.94 -0.61
C VAL A 53 -15.49 -22.35 -2.05
N ALA A 54 -15.02 -21.59 -3.04
CA ALA A 54 -15.30 -21.81 -4.45
C ALA A 54 -14.04 -21.53 -5.32
N PRO A 55 -13.00 -22.39 -5.24
CA PRO A 55 -11.72 -22.17 -5.92
C PRO A 55 -11.88 -21.99 -7.43
N GLU A 56 -12.70 -22.82 -8.09
CA GLU A 56 -12.92 -22.70 -9.53
C GLU A 56 -13.56 -21.35 -9.92
N LEU A 57 -14.49 -20.86 -9.11
CA LEU A 57 -15.15 -19.57 -9.35
C LEU A 57 -14.16 -18.41 -9.17
N HIS A 58 -13.35 -18.47 -8.11
CA HIS A 58 -12.32 -17.47 -7.84
C HIS A 58 -11.26 -17.45 -8.95
N GLU A 59 -10.77 -18.63 -9.36
CA GLU A 59 -9.77 -18.75 -10.41
C GLU A 59 -10.27 -18.23 -11.75
N ARG A 60 -11.49 -18.62 -12.14
CA ARG A 60 -12.11 -18.16 -13.40
C ARG A 60 -12.37 -16.66 -13.42
N ARG A 61 -12.67 -16.03 -12.27
CA ARG A 61 -13.02 -14.60 -12.22
C ARG A 61 -11.83 -13.68 -11.98
N PHE A 62 -10.88 -14.07 -11.12
CA PHE A 62 -9.85 -13.14 -10.62
C PHE A 62 -8.42 -13.54 -11.01
N VAL A 63 -8.13 -14.84 -11.12
CA VAL A 63 -6.75 -15.31 -11.34
C VAL A 63 -6.47 -15.47 -12.83
N GLY A 64 -7.36 -16.16 -13.56
CA GLY A 64 -7.18 -16.54 -14.95
C GLY A 64 -6.25 -17.73 -15.16
N GLY A 65 -6.04 -18.09 -16.43
CA GLY A 65 -5.08 -19.13 -16.81
C GLY A 65 -5.47 -20.55 -16.37
N VAL A 66 -6.77 -20.83 -16.22
CA VAL A 66 -7.28 -22.13 -15.75
C VAL A 66 -6.79 -23.28 -16.63
N GLU A 67 -6.85 -23.14 -17.95
CA GLU A 67 -6.38 -24.15 -18.90
C GLU A 67 -4.87 -24.39 -18.78
N ALA A 68 -4.07 -23.31 -18.81
CA ALA A 68 -2.62 -23.41 -18.66
C ALA A 68 -2.20 -24.02 -17.32
N ARG A 69 -2.93 -23.72 -16.23
CA ARG A 69 -2.72 -24.35 -14.92
C ARG A 69 -3.09 -25.83 -14.95
N ALA A 70 -4.18 -26.21 -15.60
CA ALA A 70 -4.59 -27.60 -15.72
C ALA A 70 -3.52 -28.41 -16.46
N THR A 71 -2.95 -27.85 -17.54
CA THR A 71 -1.81 -28.43 -18.26
C THR A 71 -0.59 -28.58 -17.35
N LEU A 72 -0.17 -27.51 -16.66
CA LEU A 72 0.95 -27.56 -15.70
C LEU A 72 0.73 -28.63 -14.62
N THR A 73 -0.47 -28.68 -14.05
CA THR A 73 -0.84 -29.65 -13.00
C THR A 73 -0.79 -31.08 -13.53
N SER A 74 -1.23 -31.31 -14.78
CA SER A 74 -1.17 -32.64 -15.41
C SER A 74 0.27 -33.13 -15.60
N ILE A 75 1.19 -32.23 -15.97
CA ILE A 75 2.62 -32.52 -16.10
C ILE A 75 3.21 -32.85 -14.73
N GLN A 76 2.93 -32.03 -13.71
CA GLN A 76 3.40 -32.27 -12.34
C GLN A 76 2.91 -33.60 -11.77
N ARG A 77 1.65 -33.98 -12.04
CA ARG A 77 1.11 -35.29 -11.63
C ARG A 77 1.83 -36.44 -12.31
N ARG A 78 2.15 -36.33 -13.60
CA ARG A 78 2.95 -37.33 -14.32
C ARG A 78 4.35 -37.44 -13.73
N HIS A 79 5.04 -36.31 -13.54
CA HIS A 79 6.37 -36.29 -12.90
C HIS A 79 6.37 -36.90 -11.50
N ALA A 80 5.33 -36.66 -10.70
CA ALA A 80 5.18 -37.28 -9.38
C ALA A 80 4.98 -38.79 -9.48
N ALA A 81 4.20 -39.27 -10.45
CA ALA A 81 4.01 -40.70 -10.71
C ALA A 81 5.32 -41.37 -11.18
N ASP A 82 6.09 -40.72 -12.05
CA ASP A 82 7.38 -41.21 -12.55
C ASP A 82 8.40 -41.34 -11.41
N LEU A 83 8.46 -40.35 -10.51
CA LEU A 83 9.34 -40.42 -9.33
C LEU A 83 8.93 -41.52 -8.34
N LEU A 84 7.63 -41.75 -8.17
CA LEU A 84 7.14 -42.87 -7.35
C LEU A 84 7.49 -44.22 -7.98
N ALA A 85 7.37 -44.35 -9.31
CA ALA A 85 7.73 -45.55 -10.04
C ALA A 85 9.24 -45.85 -9.95
N LEU A 86 10.10 -44.82 -10.12
CA LEU A 86 11.55 -44.95 -9.95
C LEU A 86 11.93 -45.41 -8.54
N ARG A 87 11.31 -44.82 -7.51
CA ARG A 87 11.52 -45.23 -6.11
C ARG A 87 11.07 -46.68 -5.86
N ALA A 88 9.93 -47.07 -6.40
CA ALA A 88 9.43 -48.44 -6.27
C ALA A 88 10.31 -49.47 -7.01
N ALA A 89 10.97 -49.06 -8.09
CA ALA A 89 11.91 -49.89 -8.84
C ALA A 89 13.30 -50.01 -8.18
N GLY A 90 13.52 -49.33 -7.04
CA GLY A 90 14.83 -49.31 -6.38
C GLY A 90 15.91 -48.59 -7.20
N ALA A 91 15.52 -47.60 -8.01
CA ALA A 91 16.47 -46.82 -8.81
C ALA A 91 17.47 -46.07 -7.93
N ASP A 92 18.73 -46.04 -8.37
CA ASP A 92 19.81 -45.34 -7.67
C ASP A 92 19.59 -43.81 -7.63
N ASP A 93 20.21 -43.18 -6.63
CA ASP A 93 20.16 -41.72 -6.42
C ASP A 93 20.57 -40.88 -7.65
N PRO A 94 21.60 -41.24 -8.45
CA PRO A 94 21.99 -40.45 -9.63
C PRO A 94 20.90 -40.39 -10.70
N LEU A 95 20.19 -41.49 -10.95
CA LEU A 95 19.11 -41.53 -11.94
C LEU A 95 17.92 -40.69 -11.49
N THR A 96 17.63 -40.71 -10.19
CA THR A 96 16.58 -39.88 -9.59
C THR A 96 16.90 -38.39 -9.73
N ILE A 97 18.14 -37.99 -9.46
CA ILE A 97 18.60 -36.59 -9.62
C ILE A 97 18.48 -36.14 -11.08
N GLN A 98 18.99 -36.93 -12.03
CA GLN A 98 18.91 -36.60 -13.45
C GLN A 98 17.46 -36.46 -13.93
N THR A 99 16.57 -37.32 -13.44
CA THR A 99 15.13 -37.25 -13.74
C THR A 99 14.49 -35.98 -13.19
N LEU A 100 14.86 -35.58 -11.97
CA LEU A 100 14.39 -34.33 -11.36
C LEU A 100 14.83 -33.10 -12.14
N GLU A 101 16.09 -33.05 -12.60
CA GLU A 101 16.59 -31.94 -13.42
C GLU A 101 15.82 -31.83 -14.74
N ARG A 102 15.59 -32.97 -15.40
CA ARG A 102 14.76 -33.03 -16.62
C ARG A 102 13.34 -32.55 -16.35
N HIS A 103 12.71 -33.02 -15.27
CA HIS A 103 11.36 -32.58 -14.88
C HIS A 103 11.31 -31.07 -14.61
N GLN A 104 12.33 -30.50 -13.98
CA GLN A 104 12.41 -29.05 -13.75
C GLN A 104 12.46 -28.27 -15.06
N ALA A 105 13.32 -28.69 -16.00
CA ALA A 105 13.43 -28.07 -17.32
C ALA A 105 12.10 -28.17 -18.11
N GLU A 106 11.43 -29.32 -18.08
CA GLU A 106 10.12 -29.52 -18.73
C GLU A 106 9.01 -28.64 -18.13
N LEU A 107 9.11 -28.26 -16.85
CA LEU A 107 8.13 -27.39 -16.18
C LEU A 107 8.34 -25.90 -16.48
N GLU A 108 9.48 -25.46 -17.01
CA GLU A 108 9.77 -24.05 -17.23
C GLU A 108 8.81 -23.41 -18.24
N THR A 109 8.61 -24.06 -19.39
CA THR A 109 7.73 -23.56 -20.46
C THR A 109 6.27 -23.49 -20.02
N PRO A 110 5.64 -24.54 -19.47
CA PRO A 110 4.25 -24.46 -18.97
C PRO A 110 4.07 -23.44 -17.84
N ARG A 111 5.09 -23.26 -16.98
CA ARG A 111 5.07 -22.19 -15.94
C ARG A 111 5.13 -20.80 -16.56
N ALA A 112 5.89 -20.61 -17.63
CA ALA A 112 5.96 -19.33 -18.35
C ALA A 112 4.62 -19.04 -19.06
N GLU A 113 4.04 -20.03 -19.72
CA GLU A 113 2.72 -19.93 -20.36
C GLU A 113 1.61 -19.62 -19.37
N TRP A 114 1.58 -20.32 -18.23
CA TRP A 114 0.61 -20.05 -17.17
C TRP A 114 0.74 -18.63 -16.62
N ARG A 115 1.97 -18.16 -16.34
CA ARG A 115 2.23 -16.78 -15.90
C ARG A 115 1.80 -15.76 -16.96
N ALA A 116 2.09 -16.01 -18.24
CA ALA A 116 1.68 -15.13 -19.33
C ALA A 116 0.15 -15.07 -19.49
N ALA A 117 -0.53 -16.21 -19.34
CA ALA A 117 -1.99 -16.30 -19.38
C ALA A 117 -2.62 -15.54 -18.20
N GLN A 118 -2.12 -15.73 -16.98
CA GLN A 118 -2.54 -14.96 -15.80
C GLN A 118 -2.30 -13.47 -15.99
N TRP A 119 -1.11 -13.11 -16.48
CA TRP A 119 -0.76 -11.72 -16.74
C TRP A 119 -1.76 -11.08 -17.72
N SER A 120 -2.03 -11.72 -18.86
CA SER A 120 -2.99 -11.24 -19.85
C SER A 120 -4.40 -11.12 -19.27
N PHE A 121 -4.87 -12.16 -18.58
CA PHE A 121 -6.20 -12.20 -17.97
C PHE A 121 -6.41 -11.09 -16.92
N GLN A 122 -5.39 -10.79 -16.13
CA GLN A 122 -5.47 -9.77 -15.07
C GLN A 122 -5.37 -8.32 -15.60
N ARG A 123 -5.20 -8.11 -16.91
CA ARG A 123 -5.07 -6.77 -17.50
C ARG A 123 -6.26 -5.84 -17.16
N PRO A 124 -7.54 -6.26 -17.25
CA PRO A 124 -8.67 -5.41 -16.88
C PRO A 124 -8.63 -4.98 -15.41
N PHE A 125 -8.28 -5.89 -14.50
CA PHE A 125 -8.12 -5.58 -13.07
C PHE A 125 -7.00 -4.58 -12.81
N ARG A 126 -5.87 -4.73 -13.51
CA ARG A 126 -4.77 -3.76 -13.41
C ARG A 126 -5.21 -2.39 -13.89
N THR A 127 -5.88 -2.31 -15.03
CA THR A 127 -6.43 -1.05 -15.55
C THR A 127 -7.46 -0.45 -14.60
N TYR A 128 -8.38 -1.25 -14.05
CA TYR A 128 -9.34 -0.79 -13.05
C TYR A 128 -8.64 -0.23 -11.81
N GLY A 129 -7.68 -0.97 -11.24
CA GLY A 129 -6.88 -0.50 -10.12
C GLY A 129 -6.14 0.79 -10.43
N SER A 130 -5.56 0.93 -11.63
CA SER A 130 -4.93 2.18 -12.09
C SER A 130 -5.91 3.35 -12.10
N VAL A 131 -7.13 3.16 -12.59
CA VAL A 131 -8.18 4.21 -12.58
C VAL A 131 -8.54 4.60 -11.15
N ILE A 132 -8.70 3.63 -10.24
CA ILE A 132 -9.01 3.88 -8.83
C ILE A 132 -7.85 4.59 -8.12
N ILE A 133 -6.60 4.24 -8.41
CA ILE A 133 -5.41 4.96 -7.91
C ILE A 133 -5.44 6.42 -8.38
N VAL A 134 -5.65 6.67 -9.67
CA VAL A 134 -5.71 8.03 -10.22
C VAL A 134 -6.83 8.83 -9.54
N ALA A 135 -8.03 8.25 -9.42
CA ALA A 135 -9.16 8.88 -8.75
C ALA A 135 -8.84 9.22 -7.28
N ALA A 136 -8.16 8.31 -6.56
CA ALA A 136 -7.76 8.51 -5.17
C ALA A 136 -6.77 9.67 -5.03
N LEU A 137 -5.72 9.69 -5.84
CA LEU A 137 -4.62 10.65 -5.75
C LEU A 137 -5.01 12.04 -6.28
N LEU A 138 -5.76 12.13 -7.38
CA LEU A 138 -6.28 13.42 -7.86
C LEU A 138 -7.35 13.97 -6.91
N GLY A 139 -8.25 13.12 -6.42
CA GLY A 139 -9.26 13.53 -5.44
C GLY A 139 -8.63 14.03 -4.14
N ALA A 140 -7.50 13.44 -3.71
CA ALA A 140 -6.71 13.95 -2.59
C ALA A 140 -6.21 15.38 -2.88
N GLY A 141 -5.64 15.62 -4.07
CA GLY A 141 -5.22 16.96 -4.50
C GLY A 141 -6.35 17.99 -4.41
N MET A 142 -7.56 17.62 -4.87
CA MET A 142 -8.76 18.47 -4.78
C MET A 142 -9.16 18.80 -3.33
N LEU A 143 -8.82 17.97 -2.35
CA LEU A 143 -9.14 18.19 -0.94
C LEU A 143 -8.08 19.01 -0.18
N GLY A 144 -6.96 19.33 -0.82
CA GLY A 144 -5.89 20.17 -0.28
C GLY A 144 -6.35 21.55 0.15
N ARG A 145 -5.44 22.36 0.71
CA ARG A 145 -5.74 23.76 1.03
C ARG A 145 -5.18 24.70 -0.03
N PRO A 146 -5.84 25.86 -0.27
CA PRO A 146 -5.36 26.82 -1.25
C PRO A 146 -3.97 27.34 -0.85
N ARG A 147 -3.12 27.55 -1.85
CA ARG A 147 -1.83 28.24 -1.67
C ARG A 147 -2.13 29.66 -1.23
N ALA A 148 -1.72 30.06 -0.02
CA ALA A 148 -1.87 31.45 0.38
C ALA A 148 -0.83 32.32 -0.35
N ALA A 149 -1.21 33.56 -0.65
CA ALA A 149 -0.43 34.50 -1.47
C ALA A 149 0.93 34.91 -0.86
N ALA A 150 1.12 34.74 0.46
CA ALA A 150 2.39 34.97 1.13
C ALA A 150 2.86 33.66 1.78
N GLU A 151 3.82 33.00 1.14
CA GLU A 151 4.54 31.88 1.73
C GLU A 151 5.85 32.42 2.31
N PRO A 152 6.11 32.27 3.63
CA PRO A 152 7.34 32.76 4.22
C PRO A 152 8.54 32.09 3.54
N GLN A 153 9.34 32.89 2.82
CA GLN A 153 10.62 32.46 2.24
C GLN A 153 11.51 31.93 3.38
N GLY A 154 11.99 30.68 3.26
CA GLY A 154 12.94 30.08 4.21
C GLY A 154 12.53 28.76 4.89
N ARG A 155 11.31 28.25 4.66
CA ARG A 155 10.81 27.02 5.34
C ARG A 155 10.97 25.72 4.56
N TRP A 156 11.33 25.82 3.29
CA TRP A 156 11.58 24.67 2.43
C TRP A 156 12.69 23.72 2.93
N PRO A 157 13.84 24.20 3.47
CA PRO A 157 14.90 23.31 3.95
C PRO A 157 14.43 22.38 5.07
N LEU A 158 13.59 22.91 5.97
CA LEU A 158 13.01 22.12 7.04
C LEU A 158 12.01 21.09 6.52
N ALA A 159 11.05 21.52 5.68
CA ALA A 159 10.07 20.61 5.11
C ALA A 159 10.76 19.48 4.34
N ALA A 160 11.80 19.83 3.56
CA ALA A 160 12.64 18.86 2.85
C ALA A 160 13.32 17.90 3.82
N SER A 161 13.90 18.41 4.92
CA SER A 161 14.49 17.56 5.94
C SER A 161 13.49 16.58 6.55
N ILE A 162 12.35 17.07 7.07
CA ILE A 162 11.30 16.23 7.66
C ILE A 162 10.85 15.18 6.65
N GLY A 163 10.61 15.58 5.40
CA GLY A 163 10.15 14.69 4.33
C GLY A 163 11.17 13.62 3.95
N VAL A 164 12.44 14.00 3.76
CA VAL A 164 13.52 13.06 3.41
C VAL A 164 13.71 12.04 4.54
N TRP A 165 13.81 12.49 5.79
CA TRP A 165 13.99 11.56 6.91
C TRP A 165 12.76 10.68 7.14
N SER A 166 11.55 11.23 7.02
CA SER A 166 10.30 10.47 7.11
C SER A 166 10.18 9.37 6.06
N ALA A 167 10.80 9.54 4.89
CA ALA A 167 10.81 8.53 3.83
C ALA A 167 12.00 7.56 3.98
N CYS A 168 13.21 8.10 4.13
CA CYS A 168 14.45 7.32 4.13
C CYS A 168 14.57 6.39 5.32
N VAL A 169 14.14 6.80 6.52
CA VAL A 169 14.25 5.93 7.71
C VAL A 169 13.41 4.66 7.56
N PRO A 170 12.07 4.71 7.46
CA PRO A 170 11.28 3.49 7.31
C PRO A 170 11.59 2.76 6.00
N GLY A 171 11.88 3.48 4.92
CA GLY A 171 12.23 2.91 3.63
C GLY A 171 13.53 2.10 3.67
N ALA A 172 14.59 2.63 4.27
CA ALA A 172 15.88 1.95 4.40
C ALA A 172 15.78 0.71 5.30
N PHE A 173 15.08 0.80 6.44
CA PHE A 173 14.86 -0.35 7.30
C PHE A 173 14.03 -1.44 6.61
N ALA A 174 12.96 -1.08 5.89
CA ALA A 174 12.17 -2.05 5.12
C ALA A 174 13.00 -2.71 4.02
N ALA A 175 13.77 -1.94 3.24
CA ALA A 175 14.63 -2.50 2.19
C ALA A 175 15.71 -3.41 2.76
N ALA A 176 16.38 -3.00 3.84
CA ALA A 176 17.43 -3.78 4.50
C ALA A 176 16.86 -5.10 5.04
N ALA A 177 15.72 -5.09 5.73
CA ALA A 177 15.08 -6.30 6.22
C ALA A 177 14.66 -7.25 5.09
N MET A 178 14.07 -6.70 4.02
CA MET A 178 13.68 -7.47 2.84
C MET A 178 14.86 -8.20 2.19
N ILE A 179 16.02 -7.56 2.10
CA ILE A 179 17.23 -8.13 1.50
C ILE A 179 17.94 -9.07 2.47
N ALA A 180 18.21 -8.60 3.69
CA ALA A 180 19.07 -9.29 4.65
C ALA A 180 18.38 -10.46 5.36
N TRP A 181 17.08 -10.35 5.66
CA TRP A 181 16.37 -11.36 6.45
C TRP A 181 15.47 -12.26 5.62
N TRP A 182 14.92 -11.77 4.50
CA TRP A 182 13.98 -12.53 3.67
C TRP A 182 14.46 -12.75 2.23
N THR A 183 15.72 -12.40 1.94
CA THR A 183 16.41 -12.69 0.67
C THR A 183 15.62 -12.27 -0.58
N HIS A 184 14.80 -11.22 -0.46
CA HIS A 184 14.03 -10.70 -1.57
C HIS A 184 14.93 -9.92 -2.54
N PRO A 185 14.60 -9.93 -3.85
CA PRO A 185 15.37 -9.19 -4.84
C PRO A 185 15.30 -7.67 -4.56
N PRO A 186 16.33 -6.89 -4.92
CA PRO A 186 16.40 -5.45 -4.65
C PRO A 186 15.19 -4.65 -5.17
N ALA A 187 14.58 -5.08 -6.28
CA ALA A 187 13.38 -4.47 -6.82
C ALA A 187 12.16 -4.63 -5.90
N ALA A 188 11.96 -5.82 -5.32
CA ALA A 188 10.88 -6.07 -4.36
C ALA A 188 11.11 -5.29 -3.05
N ALA A 189 12.36 -5.27 -2.57
CA ALA A 189 12.75 -4.49 -1.40
C ALA A 189 12.50 -2.97 -1.60
N SER A 190 12.84 -2.45 -2.79
CA SER A 190 12.61 -1.04 -3.14
C SER A 190 11.13 -0.70 -3.28
N ALA A 191 10.30 -1.61 -3.81
CA ALA A 191 8.85 -1.44 -3.87
C ALA A 191 8.22 -1.42 -2.46
N ALA A 192 8.68 -2.29 -1.57
CA ALA A 192 8.23 -2.30 -0.17
C ALA A 192 8.66 -1.02 0.56
N ALA A 193 9.91 -0.58 0.36
CA ALA A 193 10.42 0.69 0.86
C ALA A 193 9.58 1.88 0.38
N ALA A 194 9.23 1.93 -0.91
CA ALA A 194 8.36 2.97 -1.45
C ALA A 194 6.99 2.99 -0.77
N ALA A 195 6.39 1.83 -0.54
CA ALA A 195 5.07 1.73 0.09
C ALA A 195 5.07 2.22 1.55
N VAL A 196 6.12 1.93 2.33
CA VAL A 196 6.25 2.46 3.71
C VAL A 196 6.78 3.89 3.76
N ALA A 197 7.46 4.38 2.73
CA ALA A 197 8.07 5.71 2.71
C ALA A 197 7.13 6.80 2.16
N VAL A 198 6.08 6.43 1.42
CA VAL A 198 5.20 7.42 0.78
C VAL A 198 4.54 8.35 1.81
N GLY A 199 4.51 9.65 1.48
CA GLY A 199 4.00 10.69 2.37
C GLY A 199 2.46 10.75 2.44
N PRO A 200 1.94 11.62 3.33
CA PRO A 200 0.52 11.82 3.48
C PRO A 200 -0.09 12.40 2.21
N TRP A 201 -1.30 11.92 1.88
CA TRP A 201 -2.01 12.35 0.67
C TRP A 201 -2.78 13.67 0.87
N VAL A 202 -3.36 13.87 2.05
CA VAL A 202 -4.15 15.03 2.49
C VAL A 202 -4.04 15.08 4.01
N LEU A 203 -3.62 16.22 4.55
CA LEU A 203 -3.70 16.48 5.98
C LEU A 203 -5.15 16.77 6.36
N SER A 204 -5.65 16.12 7.42
CA SER A 204 -6.98 16.45 7.92
C SER A 204 -7.01 17.84 8.53
N HIS A 205 -8.20 18.40 8.76
CA HIS A 205 -8.31 19.71 9.39
C HIS A 205 -7.63 19.74 10.76
N ASP A 206 -7.89 18.72 11.58
CA ASP A 206 -7.34 18.56 12.93
C ASP A 206 -5.81 18.43 12.91
N ASP A 207 -5.27 17.62 11.98
CA ASP A 207 -3.81 17.44 11.89
C ASP A 207 -3.12 18.74 11.46
N TRP A 208 -3.82 19.56 10.66
CA TRP A 208 -3.33 20.86 10.21
C TRP A 208 -3.36 21.91 11.33
N THR A 209 -4.44 21.95 12.12
CA THR A 209 -4.53 22.85 13.27
C THR A 209 -3.54 22.47 14.35
N GLU A 210 -3.35 21.19 14.63
CA GLU A 210 -2.36 20.74 15.62
C GLU A 210 -0.93 21.13 15.21
N ALA A 211 -0.62 21.00 13.91
CA ALA A 211 0.67 21.41 13.39
C ALA A 211 0.85 22.94 13.44
N ASP A 212 -0.19 23.72 13.17
CA ASP A 212 -0.18 25.19 13.27
C ASP A 212 -0.10 25.68 14.72
N ASP A 213 -0.70 24.95 15.67
CA ASP A 213 -0.59 25.20 17.12
C ASP A 213 0.82 24.89 17.64
N ALA A 214 1.52 23.94 17.01
CA ALA A 214 2.90 23.61 17.36
C ALA A 214 3.90 24.65 16.82
N GLU A 215 3.62 25.21 15.64
CA GLU A 215 4.45 26.21 14.99
C GLU A 215 3.64 27.00 13.97
N PHE A 216 3.88 28.32 13.87
CA PHE A 216 3.25 29.14 12.84
C PHE A 216 3.35 28.49 11.45
N ALA A 217 2.22 28.20 10.81
CA ALA A 217 2.11 27.50 9.52
C ALA A 217 2.74 26.08 9.46
N GLY A 218 2.84 25.39 10.59
CA GLY A 218 3.33 24.01 10.67
C GLY A 218 2.55 23.04 9.78
N GLY A 219 1.25 23.26 9.57
CA GLY A 219 0.43 22.46 8.66
C GLY A 219 0.94 22.49 7.21
N ARG A 220 1.45 23.64 6.74
CA ARG A 220 2.08 23.75 5.40
C ARG A 220 3.45 23.09 5.36
N THR A 221 4.23 23.25 6.42
CA THR A 221 5.53 22.57 6.56
C THR A 221 5.36 21.06 6.42
N LEU A 222 4.37 20.48 7.09
CA LEU A 222 4.04 19.05 6.99
C LEU A 222 3.53 18.67 5.60
N GLU A 223 2.72 19.51 4.96
CA GLU A 223 2.23 19.23 3.61
C GLU A 223 3.41 19.13 2.62
N HIS A 224 4.33 20.10 2.65
CA HIS A 224 5.53 20.09 1.81
C HIS A 224 6.46 18.91 2.17
N ALA A 225 6.62 18.61 3.46
CA ALA A 225 7.37 17.44 3.89
C ALA A 225 6.77 16.15 3.33
N GLY A 226 5.43 16.02 3.34
CA GLY A 226 4.73 14.89 2.73
C GLY A 226 4.92 14.78 1.22
N ARG A 227 4.98 15.91 0.51
CA ARG A 227 5.32 15.93 -0.92
C ARG A 227 6.75 15.44 -1.17
N VAL A 228 7.71 15.91 -0.39
CA VAL A 228 9.11 15.48 -0.49
C VAL A 228 9.25 13.99 -0.20
N ALA A 229 8.63 13.49 0.88
CA ALA A 229 8.60 12.06 1.20
C ALA A 229 7.99 11.23 0.05
N SER A 230 6.92 11.75 -0.56
CA SER A 230 6.28 11.11 -1.72
C SER A 230 7.17 11.09 -2.95
N LEU A 231 7.95 12.15 -3.24
CA LEU A 231 8.92 12.14 -4.34
C LEU A 231 10.00 11.08 -4.15
N VAL A 232 10.52 10.95 -2.92
CA VAL A 232 11.51 9.91 -2.58
C VAL A 232 10.91 8.51 -2.78
N ALA A 233 9.68 8.28 -2.29
CA ALA A 233 8.98 7.02 -2.48
C ALA A 233 8.69 6.72 -3.96
N LEU A 234 8.28 7.72 -4.75
CA LEU A 234 8.03 7.58 -6.19
C LEU A 234 9.31 7.25 -6.95
N ALA A 235 10.44 7.85 -6.59
CA ALA A 235 11.74 7.50 -7.17
C ALA A 235 12.12 6.04 -6.88
N ALA A 236 11.92 5.58 -5.64
CA ALA A 236 12.15 4.18 -5.26
C ALA A 236 11.21 3.21 -6.00
N ALA A 237 9.93 3.55 -6.17
CA ALA A 237 8.97 2.77 -6.93
C ALA A 237 9.33 2.72 -8.43
N ALA A 238 9.72 3.85 -9.02
CA ALA A 238 10.16 3.92 -10.41
C ALA A 238 11.42 3.08 -10.65
N PHE A 239 12.39 3.13 -9.74
CA PHE A 239 13.57 2.28 -9.77
C PHE A 239 13.20 0.79 -9.71
N ALA A 240 12.32 0.38 -8.79
CA ALA A 240 11.85 -0.99 -8.66
C ALA A 240 11.18 -1.52 -9.95
N LEU A 241 10.32 -0.69 -10.56
CA LEU A 241 9.60 -1.01 -11.79
C LEU A 241 10.53 -1.08 -13.00
N ALA A 242 11.43 -0.10 -13.16
CA ALA A 242 12.41 -0.10 -14.23
C ALA A 242 13.33 -1.32 -14.15
N ARG A 243 13.77 -1.69 -12.94
CA ARG A 243 14.72 -2.80 -12.75
C ARG A 243 14.11 -4.17 -13.01
N SER A 244 12.81 -4.34 -12.77
CA SER A 244 12.10 -5.62 -12.87
C SER A 244 11.41 -5.85 -14.22
N LEU A 245 10.80 -4.79 -14.78
CA LEU A 245 9.91 -4.86 -15.93
C LEU A 245 10.30 -3.87 -17.04
N GLY A 246 11.39 -3.12 -16.87
CA GLY A 246 11.84 -2.11 -17.83
C GLY A 246 10.82 -0.98 -18.04
N VAL A 247 10.71 -0.49 -19.27
CA VAL A 247 9.78 0.59 -19.66
C VAL A 247 8.32 0.19 -19.42
N ALA A 248 7.97 -1.08 -19.66
CA ALA A 248 6.62 -1.58 -19.40
C ALA A 248 6.25 -1.46 -17.92
N GLY A 249 7.20 -1.70 -17.01
CA GLY A 249 7.02 -1.47 -15.57
C GLY A 249 6.68 -0.01 -15.25
N LEU A 250 7.42 0.93 -15.84
CA LEU A 250 7.19 2.36 -15.63
C LEU A 250 5.80 2.79 -16.10
N LEU A 251 5.30 2.24 -17.20
CA LEU A 251 3.93 2.50 -17.67
C LEU A 251 2.87 2.02 -16.66
N TRP A 252 3.09 0.86 -16.02
CA TRP A 252 2.20 0.38 -14.95
C TRP A 252 2.32 1.19 -13.66
N GLY A 253 3.46 1.85 -13.42
CA GLY A 253 3.65 2.80 -12.33
C GLY A 253 3.11 4.21 -12.59
N ALA A 254 2.81 4.56 -13.84
CA ALA A 254 2.33 5.89 -14.25
C ALA A 254 1.13 6.42 -13.44
N PRO A 255 0.15 5.60 -12.99
CA PRO A 255 -0.93 6.07 -12.13
C PRO A 255 -0.46 6.79 -10.85
N LEU A 256 0.72 6.45 -10.32
CA LEU A 256 1.27 7.10 -9.13
C LEU A 256 1.69 8.56 -9.39
N LEU A 257 1.94 8.94 -10.65
CA LEU A 257 2.22 10.32 -11.05
C LEU A 257 1.00 11.23 -10.85
N ALA A 258 -0.21 10.66 -10.71
CA ALA A 258 -1.40 11.40 -10.33
C ALA A 258 -1.23 12.10 -8.96
N LEU A 259 -0.35 11.60 -8.08
CA LEU A 259 -0.01 12.28 -6.84
C LEU A 259 0.64 13.64 -7.11
N ILE A 260 1.61 13.69 -8.03
CA ILE A 260 2.28 14.94 -8.42
C ILE A 260 1.29 15.85 -9.14
N ALA A 261 0.49 15.30 -10.07
CA ALA A 261 -0.53 16.08 -10.77
C ALA A 261 -1.56 16.69 -9.80
N GLY A 262 -1.94 15.96 -8.75
CA GLY A 262 -2.84 16.41 -7.70
C GLY A 262 -2.37 17.68 -6.98
N TRP A 263 -1.05 17.92 -6.88
CA TRP A 263 -0.50 19.14 -6.25
C TRP A 263 -0.71 20.42 -7.06
N TRP A 264 -1.11 20.28 -8.32
CA TRP A 264 -1.41 21.38 -9.23
C TRP A 264 -2.91 21.61 -9.40
N ILE A 265 -3.75 20.71 -8.88
CA ILE A 265 -5.20 20.87 -8.95
C ILE A 265 -5.62 21.91 -7.91
N PRO A 266 -6.36 22.96 -8.30
CA PRO A 266 -6.90 23.92 -7.34
C PRO A 266 -7.87 23.18 -6.40
N PRO A 267 -7.77 23.42 -5.08
CA PRO A 267 -8.63 22.74 -4.13
C PRO A 267 -10.07 23.19 -4.33
N VAL A 268 -11.00 22.25 -4.19
CA VAL A 268 -12.43 22.55 -4.25
C VAL A 268 -12.92 23.06 -2.90
N GLU A 269 -13.86 24.00 -2.94
CA GLU A 269 -14.45 24.63 -1.76
C GLU A 269 -15.92 24.26 -1.59
N GLY A 270 -16.50 24.62 -0.43
CA GLY A 270 -17.92 24.46 -0.13
C GLY A 270 -18.46 23.05 -0.36
N ASP A 271 -19.56 22.96 -1.10
CA ASP A 271 -20.30 21.72 -1.34
C ASP A 271 -19.52 20.71 -2.17
N ALA A 272 -18.75 21.19 -3.16
CA ALA A 272 -17.88 20.35 -3.97
C ALA A 272 -16.85 19.62 -3.11
N ARG A 273 -16.29 20.28 -2.08
CA ARG A 273 -15.38 19.65 -1.13
C ARG A 273 -16.04 18.57 -0.29
N ARG A 274 -17.28 18.82 0.17
CA ARG A 274 -18.07 17.84 0.94
C ARG A 274 -18.35 16.60 0.09
N TRP A 275 -18.76 16.80 -1.16
CA TRP A 275 -18.99 15.73 -2.13
C TRP A 275 -17.72 14.95 -2.46
N ALA A 276 -16.61 15.62 -2.78
CA ALA A 276 -15.34 14.97 -3.08
C ALA A 276 -14.85 14.11 -1.90
N ARG A 277 -14.94 14.64 -0.67
CA ARG A 277 -14.59 13.89 0.54
C ARG A 277 -15.51 12.67 0.74
N GLY A 278 -16.81 12.84 0.50
CA GLY A 278 -17.78 11.76 0.54
C GLY A 278 -17.45 10.66 -0.48
N ALA A 279 -17.26 11.03 -1.75
CA ALA A 279 -16.93 10.11 -2.83
C ALA A 279 -15.63 9.33 -2.57
N LEU A 280 -14.59 10.00 -2.07
CA LEU A 280 -13.34 9.36 -1.71
C LEU A 280 -13.51 8.38 -0.54
N SER A 281 -14.18 8.83 0.53
CA SER A 281 -14.29 8.04 1.76
C SER A 281 -15.25 6.86 1.61
N TYR A 282 -16.36 7.02 0.90
CA TYR A 282 -17.36 5.97 0.72
C TYR A 282 -17.13 5.10 -0.49
N GLY A 283 -16.54 5.65 -1.56
CA GLY A 283 -16.31 4.95 -2.82
C GLY A 283 -14.86 4.53 -2.99
N VAL A 284 -14.01 5.51 -3.29
CA VAL A 284 -12.68 5.26 -3.84
C VAL A 284 -11.75 4.52 -2.88
N VAL A 285 -11.66 4.94 -1.61
CA VAL A 285 -10.74 4.31 -0.63
C VAL A 285 -11.13 2.87 -0.30
N PRO A 286 -12.41 2.53 -0.04
CA PRO A 286 -12.82 1.14 0.13
C PRO A 286 -12.50 0.27 -1.08
N ILE A 287 -12.79 0.76 -2.30
CA ILE A 287 -12.49 0.02 -3.53
C ILE A 287 -10.98 -0.18 -3.69
N LEU A 288 -10.18 0.85 -3.48
CA LEU A 288 -8.72 0.77 -3.54
C LEU A 288 -8.18 -0.29 -2.58
N THR A 289 -8.69 -0.28 -1.35
CA THR A 289 -8.27 -1.25 -0.32
C THR A 289 -8.71 -2.67 -0.68
N ALA A 290 -9.92 -2.84 -1.21
CA ALA A 290 -10.41 -4.13 -1.67
C ALA A 290 -9.57 -4.70 -2.81
N CYS A 291 -9.13 -3.86 -3.76
CA CYS A 291 -8.22 -4.27 -4.83
C CYS A 291 -6.88 -4.80 -4.29
N VAL A 292 -6.34 -4.20 -3.23
CA VAL A 292 -5.12 -4.71 -2.56
C VAL A 292 -5.41 -6.03 -1.85
N ALA A 293 -6.47 -6.09 -1.05
CA ALA A 293 -6.84 -7.25 -0.25
C ALA A 293 -7.23 -8.48 -1.09
N LEU A 294 -7.77 -8.27 -2.29
CA LEU A 294 -8.08 -9.32 -3.27
C LEU A 294 -6.84 -10.14 -3.68
N ARG A 295 -5.64 -9.57 -3.53
CA ARG A 295 -4.36 -10.18 -3.90
C ARG A 295 -3.71 -10.97 -2.76
N VAL A 296 -4.37 -11.08 -1.62
CA VAL A 296 -3.77 -11.58 -0.38
C VAL A 296 -4.54 -12.77 0.20
N ASP A 297 -3.82 -13.81 0.57
CA ASP A 297 -4.29 -14.95 1.34
C ASP A 297 -3.77 -14.90 2.78
N LEU A 298 -4.67 -14.60 3.71
CA LEU A 298 -4.37 -14.50 5.14
C LEU A 298 -3.99 -15.82 5.81
N ILE A 299 -4.31 -16.97 5.22
CA ILE A 299 -4.15 -18.26 5.91
C ILE A 299 -2.94 -19.01 5.36
N THR A 300 -2.75 -19.03 4.03
CA THR A 300 -1.67 -19.82 3.41
C THR A 300 -0.31 -19.12 3.50
N HIS A 301 -0.29 -17.80 3.37
CA HIS A 301 0.96 -17.04 3.20
C HIS A 301 1.26 -16.08 4.36
N PHE A 302 0.61 -16.29 5.51
CA PHE A 302 0.86 -15.46 6.69
C PHE A 302 2.24 -15.77 7.29
N THR A 303 3.11 -14.78 7.26
CA THR A 303 4.39 -14.82 7.97
C THR A 303 4.43 -13.68 8.98
N LEU A 304 4.58 -14.03 10.25
CA LEU A 304 4.45 -13.07 11.35
C LEU A 304 5.52 -11.96 11.28
N ALA A 305 6.77 -12.32 10.95
CA ALA A 305 7.89 -11.38 11.01
C ALA A 305 7.77 -10.20 10.00
N PRO A 306 7.51 -10.42 8.69
CA PRO A 306 7.24 -9.31 7.76
C PRO A 306 6.04 -8.47 8.15
N VAL A 307 4.97 -9.11 8.63
CA VAL A 307 3.75 -8.42 9.08
C VAL A 307 4.07 -7.46 10.21
N VAL A 308 4.67 -7.95 11.30
CA VAL A 308 4.96 -7.11 12.47
C VAL A 308 5.90 -5.96 12.09
N LEU A 309 7.01 -6.26 11.39
CA LEU A 309 7.98 -5.23 11.04
C LEU A 309 7.37 -4.15 10.14
N LEU A 310 6.72 -4.52 9.03
CA LEU A 310 6.21 -3.54 8.08
C LEU A 310 5.00 -2.77 8.61
N VAL A 311 4.21 -3.35 9.54
CA VAL A 311 3.18 -2.62 10.27
C VAL A 311 3.80 -1.52 11.13
N ILE A 312 4.84 -1.85 11.90
CA ILE A 312 5.57 -0.87 12.73
C ILE A 312 6.22 0.20 11.84
N LEU A 313 6.87 -0.19 10.74
CA LEU A 313 7.51 0.78 9.84
C LEU A 313 6.50 1.67 9.09
N SER A 314 5.32 1.15 8.74
CA SER A 314 4.24 1.94 8.12
C SER A 314 3.71 3.02 9.07
N GLY A 315 3.65 2.70 10.36
CA GLY A 315 3.29 3.61 11.45
C GLY A 315 4.52 4.33 11.99
N ASP A 316 5.04 3.83 13.09
CA ASP A 316 6.04 4.46 13.94
C ASP A 316 7.34 4.83 13.20
N GLY A 317 7.73 4.06 12.17
CA GLY A 317 8.91 4.35 11.37
C GLY A 317 8.86 5.73 10.68
N ARG A 318 7.69 6.11 10.13
CA ARG A 318 7.50 7.43 9.48
C ARG A 318 7.57 8.56 10.49
N TRP A 319 6.87 8.40 11.60
CA TRP A 319 6.85 9.38 12.68
C TRP A 319 8.27 9.59 13.25
N LEU A 320 9.02 8.50 13.47
CA LEU A 320 10.39 8.56 13.98
C LEU A 320 11.31 9.26 12.98
N GLY A 321 11.17 8.96 11.68
CA GLY A 321 11.91 9.66 10.63
C GLY A 321 11.57 11.15 10.57
N ALA A 322 10.29 11.51 10.58
CA ALA A 322 9.86 12.90 10.60
C ALA A 322 10.39 13.65 11.84
N PHE A 323 10.33 13.01 13.01
CA PHE A 323 10.86 13.53 14.27
C PHE A 323 12.37 13.77 14.19
N ALA A 324 13.13 12.79 13.69
CA ALA A 324 14.56 12.92 13.48
C ALA A 324 14.88 14.08 12.52
N GLY A 325 14.14 14.21 11.41
CA GLY A 325 14.28 15.30 10.45
C GLY A 325 13.91 16.67 11.01
N ALA A 326 12.98 16.74 11.98
CA ALA A 326 12.59 17.98 12.65
C ALA A 326 13.59 18.41 13.73
N THR A 327 14.24 17.46 14.42
CA THR A 327 15.11 17.72 15.58
C THR A 327 16.58 17.83 15.20
N LEU A 328 17.15 16.86 14.47
CA LEU A 328 18.58 16.78 14.21
C LEU A 328 19.06 17.90 13.25
N PRO A 329 18.67 17.93 11.97
CA PRO A 329 19.01 19.04 11.06
C PRO A 329 18.06 20.24 11.19
N GLY A 330 16.85 20.03 11.74
CA GLY A 330 15.85 21.09 11.90
C GLY A 330 16.03 21.94 13.16
N GLY A 331 16.89 21.51 14.09
CA GLY A 331 17.26 22.27 15.29
C GLY A 331 16.15 22.44 16.33
N ARG A 332 15.03 21.71 16.23
CA ARG A 332 13.92 21.81 17.18
C ARG A 332 14.21 21.03 18.46
N GLY A 333 13.71 21.55 19.58
CA GLY A 333 13.54 20.76 20.79
C GLY A 333 12.63 19.55 20.55
N ALA A 334 12.82 18.49 21.34
CA ALA A 334 12.08 17.24 21.18
C ALA A 334 10.56 17.44 21.27
N VAL A 335 10.07 18.21 22.24
CA VAL A 335 8.61 18.37 22.44
C VAL A 335 7.94 19.15 21.29
N PRO A 336 8.43 20.33 20.85
CA PRO A 336 7.88 21.01 19.67
C PRO A 336 8.00 20.19 18.38
N GLY A 337 9.13 19.48 18.20
CA GLY A 337 9.33 18.58 17.06
C GLY A 337 8.30 17.46 17.03
N LEU A 338 8.00 16.87 18.19
CA LEU A 338 6.99 15.83 18.34
C LEU A 338 5.58 16.32 17.99
N ARG A 339 5.17 17.47 18.56
CA ARG A 339 3.85 18.06 18.28
C ARG A 339 3.68 18.35 16.79
N LEU A 340 4.72 18.88 16.14
CA LEU A 340 4.70 19.14 14.71
C LEU A 340 4.49 17.84 13.91
N VAL A 341 5.21 16.76 14.20
CA VAL A 341 5.20 15.58 13.31
C VAL A 341 4.04 14.61 13.55
N ILE A 342 3.27 14.75 14.63
CA ILE A 342 2.17 13.82 14.91
C ILE A 342 1.09 13.82 13.81
N GLY A 343 0.93 14.94 13.11
CA GLY A 343 0.01 15.10 11.98
C GLY A 343 0.48 14.46 10.65
N SER A 344 1.73 14.02 10.53
CA SER A 344 2.31 13.57 9.25
C SER A 344 1.88 12.16 8.80
N MET A 345 0.95 11.54 9.52
CA MET A 345 0.68 10.09 9.45
C MET A 345 -0.51 9.69 8.56
N ALA A 346 -1.12 10.65 7.86
CA ALA A 346 -2.28 10.44 6.98
C ALA A 346 -1.89 9.82 5.62
N CYS A 347 -1.21 8.66 5.63
CA CYS A 347 -0.62 8.03 4.44
C CYS A 347 -1.31 6.75 3.97
N ALA A 348 -2.35 6.27 4.65
CA ALA A 348 -2.91 4.94 4.36
C ALA A 348 -3.34 4.76 2.88
N PRO A 349 -4.06 5.70 2.24
CA PRO A 349 -4.45 5.54 0.84
C PRO A 349 -3.30 5.67 -0.17
N THR A 350 -2.30 6.54 0.08
CA THR A 350 -1.10 6.61 -0.76
C THR A 350 -0.26 5.34 -0.64
N GLN A 351 -0.13 4.80 0.57
CA GLN A 351 0.51 3.49 0.80
C GLN A 351 -0.22 2.39 0.03
N LEU A 352 -1.55 2.31 0.14
CA LEU A 352 -2.36 1.34 -0.61
C LEU A 352 -2.20 1.48 -2.13
N ALA A 353 -2.09 2.70 -2.65
CA ALA A 353 -1.86 2.93 -4.08
C ALA A 353 -0.51 2.35 -4.54
N VAL A 354 0.58 2.61 -3.80
CA VAL A 354 1.90 2.04 -4.10
C VAL A 354 1.90 0.52 -3.93
N THR A 355 1.27 0.01 -2.87
CA THR A 355 1.11 -1.44 -2.62
C THR A 355 0.34 -2.11 -3.76
N LEU A 356 -0.74 -1.50 -4.26
CA LEU A 356 -1.53 -2.06 -5.35
C LEU A 356 -0.72 -2.16 -6.65
N VAL A 357 0.06 -1.13 -6.99
CA VAL A 357 0.97 -1.18 -8.15
C VAL A 357 2.00 -2.30 -7.99
N GLY A 358 2.61 -2.41 -6.81
CA GLY A 358 3.56 -3.49 -6.52
C GLY A 358 2.95 -4.89 -6.61
N ALA A 359 1.74 -5.08 -6.10
CA ALA A 359 1.02 -6.35 -6.15
C ALA A 359 0.53 -6.71 -7.57
N HIS A 360 0.12 -5.71 -8.35
CA HIS A 360 -0.31 -5.88 -9.75
C HIS A 360 0.85 -6.22 -10.69
N THR A 361 2.04 -5.68 -10.40
CA THR A 361 3.25 -5.93 -11.20
C THR A 361 3.99 -7.20 -10.77
N GLY A 362 3.56 -7.84 -9.69
CA GLY A 362 4.25 -9.01 -9.09
C GLY A 362 5.57 -8.64 -8.39
N LEU A 363 5.83 -7.35 -8.20
CA LEU A 363 7.01 -6.85 -7.48
C LEU A 363 6.92 -7.10 -5.99
N LEU A 364 5.73 -6.97 -5.42
CA LEU A 364 5.50 -7.26 -4.01
C LEU A 364 5.01 -8.70 -3.86
N PRO A 365 5.78 -9.55 -3.16
CA PRO A 365 5.30 -10.86 -2.75
C PRO A 365 4.02 -10.73 -1.92
N GLU A 366 3.23 -11.78 -1.92
CA GLU A 366 1.95 -11.81 -1.21
C GLU A 366 2.06 -11.54 0.31
N PRO A 367 3.02 -12.14 1.06
CA PRO A 367 3.18 -11.84 2.48
C PRO A 367 3.53 -10.37 2.76
N VAL A 368 4.28 -9.74 1.86
CA VAL A 368 4.67 -8.33 1.97
C VAL A 368 3.49 -7.42 1.63
N THR A 369 2.70 -7.78 0.62
CA THR A 369 1.45 -7.10 0.27
C THR A 369 0.47 -7.13 1.44
N LEU A 370 0.32 -8.29 2.09
CA LEU A 370 -0.46 -8.46 3.32
C LEU A 370 0.03 -7.54 4.44
N ALA A 371 1.32 -7.56 4.71
CA ALA A 371 1.93 -6.75 5.76
C ALA A 371 1.69 -5.25 5.54
N LEU A 372 1.82 -4.77 4.30
CA LEU A 372 1.56 -3.38 3.92
C LEU A 372 0.07 -3.01 3.99
N LEU A 373 -0.83 -3.94 3.64
CA LEU A 373 -2.28 -3.77 3.81
C LEU A 373 -2.63 -3.62 5.30
N LEU A 374 -2.10 -4.50 6.16
CA LEU A 374 -2.30 -4.43 7.61
C LEU A 374 -1.69 -3.14 8.20
N GLY A 375 -0.55 -2.68 7.68
CA GLY A 375 0.04 -1.39 8.03
C GLY A 375 -0.89 -0.22 7.71
N ALA A 376 -1.51 -0.22 6.52
CA ALA A 376 -2.48 0.80 6.12
C ALA A 376 -3.77 0.75 6.98
N ILE A 377 -4.24 -0.45 7.34
CA ILE A 377 -5.37 -0.62 8.26
C ILE A 377 -5.02 -0.06 9.64
N MET A 378 -3.86 -0.41 10.19
CA MET A 378 -3.40 0.09 11.49
C MET A 378 -3.29 1.62 11.48
N LEU A 379 -2.75 2.22 10.43
CA LEU A 379 -2.73 3.68 10.28
C LEU A 379 -4.13 4.29 10.31
N ALA A 380 -5.09 3.70 9.61
CA ALA A 380 -6.45 4.21 9.56
C ALA A 380 -7.17 4.08 10.92
N VAL A 381 -7.02 2.94 11.58
CA VAL A 381 -7.66 2.61 12.87
C VAL A 381 -7.07 3.43 14.03
N THR A 382 -5.76 3.65 14.04
CA THR A 382 -5.07 4.35 15.14
C THR A 382 -5.13 5.87 15.05
N THR A 383 -5.65 6.42 13.95
CA THR A 383 -5.74 7.88 13.75
C THR A 383 -6.41 8.63 14.92
N PRO A 384 -7.58 8.20 15.45
CA PRO A 384 -8.21 8.87 16.60
C PRO A 384 -7.35 8.84 17.87
N ALA A 385 -6.68 7.71 18.14
CA ALA A 385 -5.80 7.58 19.30
C ALA A 385 -4.61 8.54 19.20
N ARG A 386 -3.99 8.65 18.03
CA ARG A 386 -2.90 9.60 17.79
C ARG A 386 -3.32 11.05 18.00
N ARG A 387 -4.52 11.43 17.55
CA ARG A 387 -5.05 12.78 17.80
C ARG A 387 -5.21 13.08 19.28
N ARG A 388 -5.69 12.11 20.08
CA ARG A 388 -5.75 12.28 21.54
C ARG A 388 -4.38 12.48 22.17
N VAL A 389 -3.36 11.78 21.68
CA VAL A 389 -1.97 11.98 22.13
C VAL A 389 -1.49 13.38 21.78
N GLY A 390 -1.79 13.89 20.58
CA GLY A 390 -1.45 15.26 20.18
C GLY A 390 -2.09 16.30 21.10
N GLN A 391 -3.39 16.14 21.36
CA GLN A 391 -4.14 16.99 22.28
C GLN A 391 -3.57 16.95 23.70
N TRP A 392 -3.27 15.75 24.23
CA TRP A 392 -2.66 15.60 25.55
C TRP A 392 -1.29 16.29 25.65
N LEU A 393 -0.45 16.17 24.61
CA LEU A 393 0.86 16.84 24.57
C LEU A 393 0.73 18.37 24.53
N ARG A 394 -0.34 18.91 23.95
CA ARG A 394 -0.63 20.34 23.99
C ARG A 394 -1.04 20.77 25.39
N ASP A 395 -2.03 20.08 25.97
CA ASP A 395 -2.62 20.47 27.24
C ASP A 395 -1.62 20.35 28.41
N GLY A 396 -0.74 19.34 28.41
CA GLY A 396 0.26 19.12 29.46
C GLY A 396 1.43 20.12 29.49
N ILE A 397 1.57 20.97 28.46
CA ILE A 397 2.59 22.04 28.43
C ILE A 397 1.99 23.38 28.87
N ASP A 398 0.70 23.58 28.62
CA ASP A 398 0.00 24.83 28.91
C ASP A 398 -0.50 24.92 30.36
N GLU A 399 -0.39 23.85 31.17
CA GLU A 399 -0.49 23.96 32.62
C GLU A 399 0.80 24.60 33.17
N PRO A 400 0.78 25.85 33.68
CA PRO A 400 1.91 26.38 34.40
C PRO A 400 2.19 25.47 35.61
N PRO A 401 3.45 25.28 36.02
CA PRO A 401 3.75 24.54 37.24
C PRO A 401 2.92 25.17 38.36
N ALA A 402 2.04 24.38 38.99
CA ALA A 402 1.30 24.81 40.15
C ALA A 402 2.31 25.45 41.11
N THR A 403 2.12 26.73 41.42
CA THR A 403 2.96 27.43 42.38
C THR A 403 2.92 26.63 43.67
N PRO A 404 4.08 26.15 44.17
CA PRO A 404 4.08 25.42 45.44
C PRO A 404 3.51 26.34 46.53
N PRO A 405 2.71 25.79 47.47
CA PRO A 405 2.05 26.57 48.52
C PRO A 405 3.04 27.29 49.43
#